data_AF-A0A1H5C0W1-F1
#
_entry.id   AF-A0A1H5C0W1-F1
#
_cell.length_a   1.000
_cell.length_b   1.000
_cell.length_c   1.000
_cell.angle_alpha   90.00
_cell.angle_beta   90.00
_cell.angle_gamma   90.00
#
_symmetry.space_group_name_H-M   'P 1'
#
loop_
_entity.id
_entity.type
_entity.pdbx_description
1 polymer ?
#
loop_
_entity_poly.entity_id
_entity_poly.type
_entity_poly.pdbx_seq_one_letter_code
_entity_poly.pdbx_strand_id
1 'polypeptide(L)'
;MRTATRWITGMTGAVLALLALGTTPASAESTNFDIPSSITSRTQPSHAALEADTRSAADAKCVNKYGFRARGVTAVGWGGGPGHWQVTWRCDSN
;
A
#
# COMPACT_ATOMS: atom_id res chain seq x y z
N MET A 1 -31.30 -31.31 -15.75
CA MET A 1 -31.39 -29.84 -15.92
C MET A 1 -30.68 -29.15 -14.77
N ARG A 2 -29.46 -28.66 -15.01
CA ARG A 2 -28.89 -27.37 -14.55
C ARG A 2 -27.52 -27.24 -15.20
N THR A 3 -27.33 -26.06 -15.78
CA THR A 3 -26.41 -25.72 -16.86
C THR A 3 -24.98 -25.50 -16.36
N ALA A 4 -24.01 -25.81 -17.22
CA ALA A 4 -22.57 -25.67 -17.02
C ALA A 4 -22.10 -24.21 -16.91
N THR A 5 -21.03 -23.96 -16.15
CA THR A 5 -20.02 -22.95 -16.52
C THR A 5 -18.63 -23.51 -16.21
N ARG A 6 -17.92 -23.82 -17.29
CA ARG A 6 -16.55 -24.32 -17.36
C ARG A 6 -15.65 -23.08 -17.49
N TRP A 7 -14.77 -22.81 -16.53
CA TRP A 7 -13.70 -21.82 -16.73
C TRP A 7 -12.39 -22.58 -16.92
N ILE A 8 -12.06 -22.79 -18.19
CA ILE A 8 -10.70 -23.11 -18.64
C ILE A 8 -9.99 -21.78 -18.77
N THR A 9 -8.97 -21.54 -17.94
CA THR A 9 -7.80 -20.75 -18.36
C THR A 9 -6.58 -21.31 -17.64
N GLY A 10 -5.82 -22.15 -18.35
CA GLY A 10 -4.42 -22.39 -18.03
C GLY A 10 -3.59 -21.20 -18.48
N MET A 11 -2.45 -21.00 -17.82
CA MET A 11 -1.24 -20.34 -18.33
C MET A 11 -0.14 -20.78 -17.34
N THR A 12 0.60 -21.85 -17.64
CA THR A 12 1.85 -21.82 -18.41
C THR A 12 2.87 -20.92 -17.73
N GLY A 13 3.89 -21.55 -17.14
CA GLY A 13 4.95 -20.86 -16.42
C GLY A 13 5.82 -19.98 -17.28
N ALA A 14 6.60 -19.14 -16.60
CA ALA A 14 7.86 -18.62 -17.08
C ALA A 14 8.72 -18.25 -15.87
N VAL A 15 9.63 -19.15 -15.50
CA VAL A 15 10.86 -18.77 -14.80
C VAL A 15 11.72 -18.09 -15.87
N LEU A 16 11.78 -16.77 -15.88
CA LEU A 16 12.69 -15.99 -16.71
C LEU A 16 13.70 -15.30 -15.81
N ALA A 17 14.81 -15.99 -15.59
CA ALA A 17 16.07 -15.36 -15.21
C ALA A 17 16.65 -14.70 -16.47
N LEU A 18 16.58 -13.38 -16.55
CA LEU A 18 17.30 -12.56 -17.54
C LEU A 18 18.18 -11.57 -16.79
N LEU A 19 19.45 -11.94 -16.63
CA LEU A 19 20.54 -11.03 -16.33
C LEU A 19 20.77 -10.15 -17.58
N ALA A 20 20.18 -8.96 -17.59
CA ALA A 20 20.47 -7.93 -18.58
C ALA A 20 21.00 -6.68 -17.86
N LEU A 21 22.27 -6.35 -18.09
CA LEU A 21 22.81 -5.01 -17.83
C LEU A 21 22.15 -4.04 -18.81
N GLY A 22 21.04 -3.43 -18.42
CA GLY A 22 20.29 -2.49 -19.26
C GLY A 22 19.09 -1.98 -18.50
N THR A 23 18.97 -0.65 -18.41
CA THR A 23 17.89 0.13 -17.83
C THR A 23 16.53 -0.58 -17.84
N THR A 24 16.20 -1.30 -16.77
CA THR A 24 14.81 -1.70 -16.51
C THR A 24 14.01 -0.41 -16.44
N PRO A 25 12.87 -0.27 -17.15
CA PRO A 25 11.94 0.80 -16.81
C PRO A 25 11.69 0.63 -15.31
N ALA A 26 12.02 1.67 -14.55
CA ALA A 26 11.72 1.71 -13.13
C ALA A 26 10.22 1.42 -13.05
N SER A 27 9.91 0.19 -12.66
CA SER A 27 8.56 -0.32 -12.68
C SER A 27 7.98 0.19 -11.40
N ALA A 28 6.99 1.08 -11.52
CA ALA A 28 6.38 1.71 -10.36
C ALA A 28 5.88 0.63 -9.39
N GLU A 29 6.58 0.46 -8.26
CA GLU A 29 6.21 -0.47 -7.23
C GLU A 29 5.35 0.26 -6.20
N SER A 30 4.21 -0.32 -5.83
CA SER A 30 3.36 0.23 -4.78
C SER A 30 3.27 -0.75 -3.62
N THR A 31 3.34 -0.25 -2.38
CA THR A 31 3.12 -1.06 -1.18
C THR A 31 2.16 -0.35 -0.25
N ASN A 32 1.21 -1.13 0.27
CA ASN A 32 0.30 -0.67 1.30
C ASN A 32 0.83 -1.05 2.69
N PHE A 33 0.65 -0.17 3.66
CA PHE A 33 0.94 -0.45 5.06
C PHE A 33 0.05 0.38 5.97
N ASP A 34 -0.19 -0.14 7.17
CA ASP A 34 -0.92 0.58 8.20
C ASP A 34 0.04 1.41 9.07
N ILE A 35 -0.43 2.58 9.47
CA ILE A 35 0.18 3.42 10.50
C ILE A 35 -0.86 3.66 11.60
N PRO A 36 -0.59 3.22 12.85
CA PRO A 36 -1.45 3.53 13.97
C PRO A 36 -1.38 5.03 14.28
N SER A 37 -2.54 5.62 14.56
CA SER A 37 -2.67 7.01 14.99
C SER A 37 -2.37 7.12 16.50
N SER A 38 -1.82 8.26 16.91
CA SER A 38 -1.60 8.61 18.31
C SER A 38 -2.89 9.04 19.04
N ILE A 39 -3.95 9.32 18.27
CA ILE A 39 -5.26 9.73 18.80
C ILE A 39 -5.93 8.55 19.53
N THR A 40 -6.25 8.73 20.82
CA THR A 40 -6.85 7.71 21.70
C THR A 40 -8.34 7.94 22.00
N SER A 41 -9.05 8.58 21.07
CA SER A 41 -10.47 8.90 21.25
C SER A 41 -11.37 7.66 21.20
N ARG A 42 -12.41 7.63 22.04
CA ARG A 42 -13.48 6.61 21.98
C ARG A 42 -14.42 6.80 20.79
N THR A 43 -14.53 8.02 20.29
CA THR A 43 -15.28 8.37 19.08
C THR A 43 -14.31 8.42 17.89
N GLN A 44 -14.76 7.95 16.72
CA GLN A 44 -13.96 8.00 15.50
C GLN A 44 -13.55 9.45 15.18
N PRO A 45 -12.24 9.75 15.11
CA PRO A 45 -11.74 11.05 14.67
C PRO A 45 -12.05 11.26 13.20
N SER A 46 -12.02 12.51 12.75
CA SER A 46 -12.15 12.79 11.32
C SER A 46 -10.99 12.17 10.53
N HIS A 47 -11.25 11.78 9.28
CA HIS A 47 -10.21 11.25 8.40
C HIS A 47 -9.03 12.20 8.25
N ALA A 48 -9.31 13.51 8.12
CA ALA A 48 -8.27 14.54 8.06
C ALA A 48 -7.40 14.58 9.32
N ALA A 49 -7.97 14.37 10.51
CA ALA A 49 -7.20 14.33 11.75
C ALA A 49 -6.29 13.09 11.81
N LEU A 50 -6.82 11.92 11.43
CA LEU A 50 -6.05 10.67 11.37
C LEU A 50 -4.92 10.75 10.33
N GLU A 51 -5.20 11.34 9.17
CA GLU A 51 -4.19 11.56 8.14
C GLU A 51 -3.12 12.52 8.62
N ALA A 52 -3.49 13.69 9.16
CA ALA A 52 -2.53 14.67 9.65
C ALA A 52 -1.61 14.09 10.75
N ASP A 53 -2.16 13.26 11.64
CA ASP A 53 -1.41 12.59 12.70
C ASP A 53 -0.45 11.52 12.16
N THR A 54 -0.87 10.72 11.17
CA THR A 54 -0.10 9.56 10.68
C THR A 54 0.79 9.86 9.47
N ARG A 55 0.59 10.99 8.79
CA ARG A 55 1.25 11.34 7.52
C ARG A 55 2.77 11.30 7.62
N SER A 56 3.34 11.98 8.61
CA SER A 56 4.80 12.07 8.76
C SER A 56 5.45 10.70 8.95
N ALA A 57 4.81 9.81 9.71
CA ALA A 57 5.29 8.44 9.90
C ALA A 57 5.15 7.60 8.62
N ALA A 58 4.08 7.81 7.84
CA ALA A 58 3.90 7.17 6.55
C ALA A 58 4.95 7.61 5.53
N ASP A 59 5.22 8.91 5.42
CA ASP A 59 6.26 9.47 4.55
C ASP A 59 7.65 8.93 4.96
N ALA A 60 7.98 8.90 6.25
CA ALA A 60 9.23 8.32 6.74
C ALA A 60 9.37 6.83 6.40
N LYS A 61 8.29 6.05 6.55
CA LYS A 61 8.29 4.61 6.19
C LYS A 61 8.44 4.41 4.69
N CYS A 62 7.84 5.27 3.87
CA CYS A 62 7.96 5.25 2.42
C CYS A 62 9.38 5.54 1.96
N VAL A 63 10.01 6.58 2.52
CA VAL A 63 11.42 6.91 2.27
C VAL A 63 12.36 5.82 2.77
N ASN A 64 12.08 5.20 3.93
CA ASN A 64 12.89 4.09 4.41
C ASN A 64 12.82 2.87 3.48
N LYS A 65 11.65 2.60 2.89
CA LYS A 65 11.48 1.47 1.96
C LYS A 65 12.13 1.71 0.60
N TYR A 66 11.91 2.87 -0.02
CA TYR A 66 12.31 3.12 -1.41
C TYR A 66 13.45 4.15 -1.58
N GLY A 67 13.92 4.77 -0.50
CA GLY A 67 14.94 5.81 -0.53
C GLY A 67 14.57 6.94 -1.50
N PHE A 68 15.52 7.32 -2.35
CA PHE A 68 15.33 8.34 -3.39
C PHE A 68 14.28 7.97 -4.46
N ARG A 69 13.82 6.72 -4.51
CA ARG A 69 12.77 6.29 -5.44
C ARG A 69 11.36 6.54 -4.89
N ALA A 70 11.21 6.91 -3.62
CA ALA A 70 9.91 7.22 -3.03
C ALA A 70 9.27 8.43 -3.73
N ARG A 71 8.04 8.27 -4.22
CA ARG A 71 7.25 9.36 -4.86
C ARG A 71 6.25 10.00 -3.90
N GLY A 72 6.08 9.40 -2.72
CA GLY A 72 5.21 9.86 -1.64
C GLY A 72 4.19 8.81 -1.23
N VAL A 73 3.32 9.19 -0.29
CA VAL A 73 2.24 8.34 0.20
C VAL A 73 0.85 8.89 -0.13
N THR A 74 -0.12 8.00 -0.27
CA THR A 74 -1.54 8.29 -0.47
C THR A 74 -2.36 7.50 0.53
N ALA A 75 -3.29 8.13 1.25
CA ALA A 75 -4.21 7.41 2.14
C ALA A 75 -5.18 6.58 1.29
N VAL A 76 -5.32 5.29 1.61
CA VAL A 76 -6.19 4.35 0.88
C VAL A 76 -7.21 3.67 1.77
N GLY A 77 -7.13 3.86 3.09
CA GLY A 77 -8.10 3.32 4.04
C GLY A 77 -7.97 3.95 5.41
N TRP A 78 -9.08 3.95 6.15
CA TRP A 78 -9.16 4.36 7.55
C TRP A 78 -9.83 3.23 8.32
N GLY A 79 -9.30 2.93 9.50
CA GLY A 79 -9.80 1.82 10.29
C GLY A 79 -9.42 1.93 11.76
N GLY A 80 -9.63 0.82 12.45
CA GLY A 80 -9.42 0.72 13.88
C GLY A 80 -10.73 0.72 14.67
N GLY A 81 -10.62 0.93 15.97
CA GLY A 81 -11.72 0.94 16.92
C GLY A 81 -11.50 1.93 18.05
N PRO A 82 -12.41 1.99 19.03
CA PRO A 82 -12.34 2.94 20.13
C PRO A 82 -10.97 2.92 20.81
N GLY A 83 -10.27 4.05 20.81
CA GLY A 83 -8.93 4.21 21.40
C GLY A 83 -7.77 3.76 20.52
N HIS A 84 -8.01 3.09 19.39
CA HIS A 84 -6.99 2.54 18.50
C HIS A 84 -7.38 2.76 17.04
N TRP A 85 -7.01 3.93 16.49
CA TRP A 85 -7.29 4.29 15.11
C TRP A 85 -6.05 4.09 14.24
N GLN A 86 -6.24 3.85 12.95
CA GLN A 86 -5.14 3.69 11.99
C GLN A 86 -5.53 4.19 10.60
N VAL A 87 -4.50 4.52 9.81
CA VAL A 87 -4.63 4.84 8.39
C VAL A 87 -3.79 3.86 7.58
N THR A 88 -4.39 3.30 6.54
CA THR A 88 -3.68 2.52 5.54
C THR A 88 -3.15 3.47 4.48
N TRP A 89 -1.84 3.47 4.30
CA TRP A 89 -1.13 4.29 3.33
C TRP A 89 -0.59 3.43 2.21
N ARG A 90 -0.73 3.89 0.97
CA ARG A 90 0.02 3.38 -0.18
C ARG A 90 1.25 4.26 -0.40
N CYS A 91 2.41 3.64 -0.46
CA CYS A 91 3.65 4.28 -0.88
C CYS A 91 3.99 3.83 -2.29
N ASP A 92 4.21 4.79 -3.17
CA ASP A 92 4.50 4.57 -4.59
C ASP A 92 5.99 4.87 -4.87
N SER A 93 6.67 4.01 -5.64
CA SER A 93 8.05 4.21 -6.10
C SER A 93 8.13 4.46 -7.61
N ASN A 94 9.26 5.03 -8.06
CA ASN A 94 9.69 4.92 -9.44
C ASN A 94 10.26 3.53 -9.70
#